data_AF-A0A962AUN5-F1
#
_entry.id   AF-A0A962AUN5-F1
#
_cell.length_a   1.000
_cell.length_b   1.000
_cell.length_c   1.000
_cell.angle_alpha   90.00
_cell.angle_beta   90.00
_cell.angle_gamma   90.00
#
_symmetry.space_group_name_H-M   'P 1'
#
loop_
_entity.id
_entity.type
_entity.pdbx_description
1 polymer ?
#
loop_
_entity_poly.entity_id
_entity_poly.type
_entity_poly.pdbx_seq_one_letter_code
_entity_poly.pdbx_strand_id
1 'polypeptide(L)'
;MGIKRDVIDLGFRMFGATGLHRLAARYTQGLGAILMLHRVRPAQPGQFSPNGGLEITPEFLDQLLTRLTRQGYAIVSMDEAVARIRDGGGHEGAPFVALTFDDGYRDTADVALPILEKHGAPFTVFVTTGFADR
;
A
#
# COMPACT_ATOMS: atom_id res chain seq x y z
N MET A 1 -7.89 23.86 20.78
CA MET A 1 -7.27 23.62 19.45
C MET A 1 -6.42 24.83 19.14
N GLY A 2 -5.14 24.67 18.79
CA GLY A 2 -4.18 25.77 18.73
C GLY A 2 -4.10 26.40 17.34
N ILE A 3 -4.10 27.73 17.26
CA ILE A 3 -4.05 28.55 16.02
C ILE A 3 -3.00 28.03 15.02
N LYS A 4 -1.86 27.55 15.49
CA LYS A 4 -0.80 26.96 14.66
C LYS A 4 -1.28 25.75 13.84
N ARG A 5 -2.11 24.88 14.43
CA ARG A 5 -2.67 23.70 13.76
C ARG A 5 -3.64 24.11 12.66
N ASP A 6 -4.50 25.08 12.95
CA ASP A 6 -5.52 25.53 12.00
C ASP A 6 -4.87 26.19 10.76
N VAL A 7 -3.79 26.95 10.96
CA VAL A 7 -2.99 27.54 9.87
C VAL A 7 -2.32 26.47 9.02
N ILE A 8 -1.73 25.44 9.65
CA ILE A 8 -1.09 24.32 8.94
C ILE A 8 -2.14 23.53 8.15
N ASP A 9 -3.28 23.22 8.76
CA ASP A 9 -4.37 22.46 8.12
C ASP A 9 -4.93 23.21 6.91
N LEU A 10 -5.14 24.54 7.04
CA LEU A 10 -5.57 25.37 5.91
C LEU A 10 -4.54 25.36 4.78
N GLY A 11 -3.24 25.46 5.12
CA GLY A 11 -2.15 25.37 4.16
C GLY A 11 -2.18 24.07 3.35
N PHE A 12 -2.30 22.92 4.03
CA PHE A 12 -2.39 21.62 3.35
C PHE A 12 -3.65 21.46 2.51
N ARG A 13 -4.81 21.95 2.96
CA ARG A 13 -6.05 21.94 2.16
C ARG A 13 -5.89 22.74 0.88
N MET A 14 -5.31 23.93 0.95
CA MET A 14 -5.03 24.76 -0.23
C MET A 14 -4.01 24.10 -1.16
N PHE A 15 -2.97 23.49 -0.61
CA PHE A 15 -1.96 22.75 -1.38
C PHE A 15 -2.56 21.54 -2.13
N GLY A 16 -3.54 20.88 -1.51
CA GLY A 16 -4.36 19.83 -2.13
C GLY A 16 -5.25 20.38 -3.24
N ALA A 17 -6.09 21.38 -2.93
CA ALA A 17 -7.09 21.94 -3.84
C ALA A 17 -6.50 22.58 -5.10
N THR A 18 -5.31 23.18 -4.99
CA THR A 18 -4.60 23.81 -6.11
C THR A 18 -3.83 22.82 -6.99
N GLY A 19 -3.64 21.57 -6.53
CA GLY A 19 -2.83 20.59 -7.25
C GLY A 19 -1.30 20.83 -7.16
N LEU A 20 -0.84 21.85 -6.42
CA LEU A 20 0.59 22.17 -6.27
C LEU A 20 1.40 21.01 -5.69
N HIS A 21 0.78 20.15 -4.89
CA HIS A 21 1.38 18.91 -4.39
C HIS A 21 1.87 17.97 -5.50
N ARG A 22 1.25 17.99 -6.70
CA ARG A 22 1.67 17.15 -7.83
C ARG A 22 2.96 17.65 -8.47
N LEU A 23 3.21 18.97 -8.43
CA LEU A 23 4.46 19.57 -8.89
C LEU A 23 5.58 19.34 -7.88
N ALA A 24 5.26 19.47 -6.59
CA ALA A 24 6.19 19.20 -5.50
C ALA A 24 6.55 17.71 -5.39
N ALA A 25 5.64 16.81 -5.77
CA ALA A 25 5.83 15.36 -5.66
C ALA A 25 7.16 14.88 -6.26
N ARG A 26 7.59 15.44 -7.40
CA ARG A 26 8.89 15.10 -8.02
C ARG A 26 10.08 15.26 -7.06
N TYR A 27 9.99 16.20 -6.12
CA TYR A 27 11.04 16.53 -5.16
C TYR A 27 10.81 15.90 -3.78
N THR A 28 9.59 15.43 -3.49
CA THR A 28 9.20 15.00 -2.13
C THR A 28 8.65 13.58 -2.05
N GLN A 29 8.40 12.89 -3.16
CA GLN A 29 7.75 11.56 -3.17
C GLN A 29 8.68 10.41 -2.78
N GLY A 30 10.00 10.64 -2.71
CA GLY A 30 10.98 9.58 -2.45
C GLY A 30 11.00 8.52 -3.56
N LEU A 31 11.49 7.33 -3.23
CA LEU A 31 11.65 6.23 -4.19
C LEU A 31 10.38 5.38 -4.37
N GLY A 32 9.54 5.31 -3.34
CA GLY A 32 8.40 4.42 -3.31
C GLY A 32 7.95 4.09 -1.89
N ALA A 33 7.08 3.09 -1.77
CA ALA A 33 6.56 2.58 -0.51
C ALA A 33 6.53 1.04 -0.48
N ILE A 34 6.58 0.48 0.73
CA ILE A 34 6.32 -0.94 0.98
C ILE A 34 5.03 -0.99 1.80
N LEU A 35 3.99 -1.62 1.27
CA LEU A 35 2.69 -1.73 1.92
C LEU A 35 2.60 -3.09 2.61
N MET A 36 2.57 -3.04 3.94
CA MET A 36 2.40 -4.20 4.81
C MET A 36 0.91 -4.48 5.05
N LEU A 37 0.44 -5.63 4.57
CA LEU A 37 -0.92 -6.13 4.72
C LEU A 37 -0.89 -7.44 5.50
N HIS A 38 -2.01 -7.85 6.07
CA HIS A 38 -2.11 -9.14 6.77
C HIS A 38 -3.29 -9.94 6.23
N ARG A 39 -4.52 -9.41 6.38
CA ARG A 39 -5.74 -10.12 5.99
C ARG A 39 -6.55 -9.38 4.96
N VAL A 40 -7.09 -10.12 3.98
CA VAL A 40 -8.03 -9.60 2.99
C VAL A 40 -9.32 -10.39 3.06
N ARG A 41 -10.36 -9.82 3.67
CA ARG A 41 -11.62 -10.53 3.89
C ARG A 41 -12.81 -9.58 4.00
N PRO A 42 -14.04 -10.01 3.69
CA PRO A 42 -15.23 -9.20 3.89
C PRO A 42 -15.36 -8.73 5.34
N ALA A 43 -15.81 -7.49 5.53
CA ALA A 43 -16.03 -6.92 6.85
C ALA A 43 -17.01 -7.78 7.67
N GLN A 44 -16.71 -7.98 8.95
CA GLN A 44 -17.56 -8.77 9.87
C GLN A 44 -17.98 -7.91 11.07
N PRO A 45 -18.98 -7.02 10.92
CA PRO A 45 -19.44 -6.15 12.00
C PRO A 45 -19.96 -6.96 13.19
N GLY A 46 -19.62 -6.52 14.41
CA GLY A 46 -20.12 -7.13 15.64
C GLY A 46 -19.44 -8.44 16.05
N GLN A 47 -18.46 -8.93 15.28
CA GLN A 47 -17.64 -10.07 15.67
C GLN A 47 -16.46 -9.61 16.54
N PHE A 48 -16.04 -10.44 17.49
CA PHE A 48 -14.83 -10.19 18.26
C PHE A 48 -13.60 -10.33 17.36
N SER A 49 -13.03 -9.19 16.95
CA SER A 49 -11.84 -9.10 16.09
C SER A 49 -10.77 -8.25 16.77
N PRO A 50 -9.97 -8.82 17.69
CA PRO A 50 -8.92 -8.08 18.40
C PRO A 50 -7.85 -7.54 17.45
N ASN A 51 -7.67 -8.18 16.29
CA ASN A 51 -6.74 -7.79 15.24
C ASN A 51 -7.44 -7.13 14.04
N GLY A 52 -8.67 -6.61 14.21
CA GLY A 52 -9.45 -6.02 13.12
C GLY A 52 -8.76 -4.83 12.43
N GLY A 53 -7.83 -4.15 13.12
CA GLY A 53 -6.99 -3.10 12.52
C GLY A 53 -5.99 -3.59 11.48
N LEU A 54 -5.79 -4.90 11.34
CA LEU A 54 -4.92 -5.55 10.35
C LEU A 54 -5.72 -6.19 9.20
N GLU A 55 -7.04 -5.94 9.14
CA GLU A 55 -7.95 -6.48 8.12
C GLU A 55 -8.33 -5.38 7.12
N ILE A 56 -8.24 -5.69 5.82
CA ILE A 56 -8.81 -4.88 4.75
C ILE A 56 -9.85 -5.67 3.98
N THR A 57 -10.78 -4.97 3.32
CA THR A 57 -11.78 -5.63 2.48
C THR A 57 -11.24 -5.90 1.07
N PRO A 58 -11.80 -6.88 0.34
CA PRO A 58 -11.47 -7.13 -1.06
C PRO A 58 -11.66 -5.89 -1.95
N GLU A 59 -12.73 -5.14 -1.70
CA GLU A 59 -13.05 -3.91 -2.44
C GLU A 59 -12.02 -2.82 -2.17
N PHE A 60 -11.53 -2.73 -0.93
CA PHE A 60 -10.46 -1.81 -0.59
C PHE A 60 -9.16 -2.16 -1.33
N LEU A 61 -8.80 -3.45 -1.37
CA LEU A 61 -7.61 -3.89 -2.12
C LEU A 61 -7.72 -3.54 -3.61
N ASP A 62 -8.85 -3.84 -4.25
CA ASP A 62 -9.07 -3.53 -5.67
C ASP A 62 -8.98 -2.02 -5.94
N GLN A 63 -9.58 -1.20 -5.07
CA GLN A 63 -9.52 0.26 -5.17
C GLN A 63 -8.10 0.81 -4.93
N LEU A 64 -7.36 0.23 -3.98
CA LEU A 64 -5.97 0.58 -3.71
C LEU A 64 -5.11 0.36 -4.96
N LEU A 65 -5.13 -0.83 -5.55
CA LEU A 65 -4.33 -1.17 -6.73
C LEU A 65 -4.71 -0.32 -7.95
N THR A 66 -6.02 -0.11 -8.15
CA THR A 66 -6.53 0.80 -9.19
C THR A 66 -5.97 2.22 -8.99
N ARG A 67 -5.96 2.71 -7.75
CA ARG A 67 -5.50 4.06 -7.44
C ARG A 67 -3.99 4.20 -7.61
N LEU A 68 -3.20 3.23 -7.16
CA LEU A 68 -1.74 3.22 -7.33
C LEU A 68 -1.36 3.30 -8.81
N THR A 69 -1.96 2.44 -9.63
CA THR A 69 -1.74 2.43 -11.09
C THR A 69 -2.11 3.77 -11.72
N ARG A 70 -3.29 4.32 -11.39
CA ARG A 70 -3.72 5.64 -11.88
C ARG A 70 -2.83 6.80 -11.44
N GLN A 71 -2.16 6.66 -10.31
CA GLN A 71 -1.22 7.67 -9.79
C GLN A 71 0.19 7.50 -10.37
N GLY A 72 0.41 6.50 -11.23
CA GLY A 72 1.69 6.25 -11.88
C GLY A 72 2.70 5.51 -11.01
N TYR A 73 2.25 4.81 -9.95
CA TYR A 73 3.14 3.92 -9.20
C TYR A 73 3.42 2.65 -9.98
N ALA A 74 4.68 2.22 -9.98
CA ALA A 74 5.05 0.90 -10.45
C ALA A 74 4.86 -0.12 -9.33
N ILE A 75 3.92 -1.06 -9.48
CA ILE A 75 3.77 -2.18 -8.54
C ILE A 75 4.84 -3.22 -8.88
N VAL A 76 5.73 -3.50 -7.94
CA VAL A 76 6.95 -4.29 -8.17
C VAL A 76 7.12 -5.40 -7.13
N SER A 77 7.91 -6.42 -7.46
CA SER A 77 8.33 -7.43 -6.49
C SER A 77 9.25 -6.82 -5.43
N MET A 78 9.41 -7.54 -4.32
CA MET A 78 10.32 -7.09 -3.26
C MET A 78 11.79 -7.06 -3.74
N ASP A 79 12.20 -7.97 -4.62
CA ASP A 79 13.55 -7.98 -5.20
C ASP A 79 13.82 -6.73 -6.04
N GLU A 80 12.87 -6.33 -6.89
CA GLU A 80 12.95 -5.12 -7.69
C GLU A 80 12.95 -3.86 -6.81
N ALA A 81 12.15 -3.85 -5.73
CA ALA A 81 12.18 -2.76 -4.76
C ALA A 81 13.57 -2.62 -4.11
N VAL A 82 14.20 -3.72 -3.71
CA VAL A 82 15.57 -3.72 -3.15
C VAL A 82 16.58 -3.21 -4.17
N ALA A 83 16.49 -3.65 -5.43
CA ALA A 83 17.38 -3.19 -6.50
C ALA A 83 17.28 -1.66 -6.69
N ARG A 84 16.06 -1.12 -6.81
CA ARG A 84 15.83 0.33 -6.94
C ARG A 84 16.36 1.15 -5.78
N ILE A 85 16.23 0.64 -4.56
CA ILE A 85 16.77 1.28 -3.36
C ILE A 85 18.31 1.31 -3.41
N ARG A 86 18.94 0.19 -3.80
CA ARG A 86 20.41 0.07 -3.87
C ARG A 86 21.02 0.95 -4.95
N ASP A 87 20.35 1.10 -6.09
CA ASP A 87 20.82 1.92 -7.20
C ASP A 87 20.69 3.43 -6.94
N GLY A 88 20.30 3.82 -5.71
CA GLY A 88 20.19 5.22 -5.28
C GLY A 88 19.01 5.95 -5.92
N GLY A 89 18.14 5.23 -6.63
CA GLY A 89 16.92 5.71 -7.23
C GLY A 89 17.11 7.02 -7.99
N GLY A 90 17.74 6.91 -9.17
CA GLY A 90 17.72 7.99 -10.15
C GLY A 90 16.28 8.52 -10.26
N HIS A 91 16.10 9.82 -10.02
CA HIS A 91 14.81 10.54 -9.96
C HIS A 91 14.00 10.49 -11.29
N GLU A 92 14.35 9.59 -12.20
CA GLU A 92 13.79 9.42 -13.53
C GLU A 92 12.79 8.26 -13.61
N GLY A 93 12.78 7.36 -12.62
CA GLY A 93 11.81 6.26 -12.53
C GLY A 93 10.49 6.65 -11.83
N ALA A 94 9.39 6.01 -12.23
CA ALA A 94 8.13 6.06 -11.48
C ALA A 94 8.32 5.56 -10.03
N PRO A 95 7.71 6.20 -9.01
CA PRO A 95 7.79 5.70 -7.65
C PRO A 95 7.22 4.29 -7.57
N PHE A 96 7.85 3.41 -6.79
CA PHE A 96 7.41 2.02 -6.71
C PHE A 96 6.47 1.76 -5.52
N VAL A 97 5.69 0.69 -5.61
CA VAL A 97 5.03 0.06 -4.47
C VAL A 97 5.33 -1.43 -4.46
N ALA A 98 5.87 -1.94 -3.36
CA ALA A 98 5.93 -3.37 -3.09
C ALA A 98 4.84 -3.77 -2.10
N LEU A 99 4.14 -4.87 -2.38
CA LEU A 99 3.07 -5.39 -1.53
C LEU A 99 3.60 -6.56 -0.71
N THR A 100 3.41 -6.53 0.61
CA THR A 100 3.73 -7.65 1.51
C THR A 100 2.49 -8.11 2.25
N PHE A 101 2.35 -9.42 2.41
CA PHE A 101 1.31 -10.08 3.20
C PHE A 101 1.98 -10.89 4.29
N ASP A 102 1.75 -10.50 5.54
CA ASP A 102 2.39 -11.13 6.69
C ASP A 102 1.51 -12.26 7.25
N ASP A 103 2.08 -13.07 8.14
CA ASP A 103 1.50 -14.21 8.83
C ASP A 103 1.17 -15.44 7.97
N GLY A 104 0.86 -15.27 6.68
CA GLY A 104 0.50 -16.38 5.79
C GLY A 104 -0.96 -16.82 5.93
N TYR A 105 -1.89 -15.88 6.15
CA TYR A 105 -3.32 -16.19 6.20
C TYR A 105 -3.82 -16.81 4.88
N ARG A 106 -4.66 -17.84 5.00
CA ARG A 106 -5.34 -18.50 3.88
C ARG A 106 -6.12 -17.53 2.99
N ASP A 107 -6.66 -16.46 3.56
CA ASP A 107 -7.39 -15.44 2.79
C ASP A 107 -6.50 -14.66 1.81
N THR A 108 -5.18 -14.68 1.96
CA THR A 108 -4.25 -14.19 0.92
C THR A 108 -4.39 -15.01 -0.36
N ALA A 109 -4.48 -16.34 -0.26
CA ALA A 109 -4.67 -17.22 -1.42
C ALA A 109 -6.12 -17.25 -1.90
N ASP A 110 -7.08 -17.37 -0.98
CA ASP A 110 -8.48 -17.58 -1.33
C ASP A 110 -9.19 -16.29 -1.79
N VAL A 111 -8.71 -15.11 -1.37
CA VAL A 111 -9.39 -13.81 -1.60
C VAL A 111 -8.48 -12.77 -2.25
N ALA A 112 -7.26 -12.55 -1.75
CA ALA A 112 -6.38 -11.50 -2.27
C ALA A 112 -5.81 -11.85 -3.65
N LEU A 113 -5.37 -13.10 -3.84
CA LEU A 113 -4.68 -13.57 -5.05
C LEU A 113 -5.45 -13.28 -6.35
N PRO A 114 -6.76 -13.62 -6.49
CA PRO A 114 -7.50 -13.31 -7.72
C PRO A 114 -7.54 -11.80 -8.05
N ILE A 115 -7.54 -10.94 -7.02
CA ILE A 115 -7.50 -9.49 -7.19
C ILE A 115 -6.09 -9.05 -7.63
N LEU A 116 -5.05 -9.58 -6.98
CA LEU A 116 -3.66 -9.28 -7.34
C LEU A 116 -3.37 -9.71 -8.78
N GLU A 117 -3.84 -10.89 -9.21
CA GLU A 117 -3.73 -11.38 -10.59
C GLU A 117 -4.47 -10.49 -11.58
N LYS A 118 -5.69 -10.06 -11.26
CA LYS A 118 -6.46 -9.10 -12.08
C LYS A 118 -5.68 -7.81 -12.35
N HIS A 119 -4.89 -7.34 -11.39
CA HIS A 119 -4.08 -6.12 -11.51
C HIS A 119 -2.66 -6.38 -12.03
N GLY A 120 -2.26 -7.64 -12.26
CA GLY A 120 -0.88 -8.00 -12.56
C GLY A 120 0.09 -7.55 -11.46
N ALA A 121 -0.37 -7.52 -10.21
CA ALA A 121 0.34 -6.95 -9.08
C ALA A 121 1.23 -8.01 -8.41
N PRO A 122 2.56 -7.96 -8.57
CA PRO A 122 3.46 -8.83 -7.80
C PRO A 122 3.34 -8.52 -6.29
N PHE A 123 3.54 -9.55 -5.47
CA PHE A 123 3.46 -9.45 -4.01
C PHE A 123 4.41 -10.46 -3.36
N THR A 124 4.68 -10.26 -2.07
CA THR A 124 5.49 -11.14 -1.24
C THR A 124 4.67 -11.61 -0.05
N VAL A 125 4.80 -12.89 0.32
CA VAL A 125 4.17 -13.43 1.53
C VAL A 125 5.26 -13.82 2.52
N PHE A 126 5.19 -13.25 3.73
CA PHE A 126 6.05 -13.64 4.86
C PHE A 126 5.31 -14.63 5.75
N VAL A 127 5.54 -15.92 5.50
CA VAL A 127 4.80 -17.01 6.13
C VAL A 127 5.34 -17.33 7.52
N THR A 128 4.45 -17.44 8.49
CA THR A 128 4.78 -18.01 9.82
C THR A 128 4.71 -19.54 9.76
N THR A 129 5.78 -20.18 9.29
CA THR A 129 5.79 -21.62 8.94
C THR A 129 5.26 -22.55 10.05
N GLY A 130 5.54 -22.25 11.32
CA GLY A 130 5.03 -23.04 12.45
C GLY A 130 3.50 -23.10 12.57
N PHE A 131 2.77 -22.14 12.00
CA PHE A 131 1.30 -22.16 11.89
C PHE A 131 0.81 -22.74 10.56
N ALA A 132 1.57 -22.57 9.48
CA ALA A 132 1.20 -23.05 8.15
C ALA A 132 1.40 -24.57 7.97
N ASP A 133 2.38 -25.15 8.67
CA ASP A 133 2.74 -26.58 8.57
C ASP A 133 1.86 -27.50 9.46
N ARG A 134 0.86 -26.96 10.15
CA ARG A 134 -0.04 -27.70 11.06
C ARG A 134 -1.46 -27.75 10.54
#